data_AF-A0A3P2AHZ7-F1
#
_entry.id   AF-A0A3P2AHZ7-F1
#
_cell.length_a   1.000
_cell.length_b   1.000
_cell.length_c   1.000
_cell.angle_alpha   90.00
_cell.angle_beta   90.00
_cell.angle_gamma   90.00
#
_symmetry.space_group_name_H-M   'P 1'
#
loop_
_entity.id
_entity.type
_entity.pdbx_description
1 polymer ?
#
loop_
_entity_poly.entity_id
_entity_poly.type
_entity_poly.pdbx_seq_one_letter_code
_entity_poly.pdbx_strand_id
1 'polypeptide(L)' 'MAFSIRLSEEEKKLANSYATVHGISLGEAFKRALFEKIEDEFDVSVANEAYEEYLKNGKKSRPIQELWDELGI' A
#
# COMPACT_ATOMS: atom_id res chain seq x y z
N MET A 1 19.97 0.44 10.60
CA MET A 1 20.39 -0.31 9.38
C MET A 1 20.47 0.69 8.25
N ALA A 2 21.53 0.69 7.43
CA ALA A 2 21.70 1.62 6.32
C ALA A 2 21.80 0.83 5.02
N PHE A 3 21.09 1.28 3.98
CA PHE A 3 21.15 0.73 2.63
C PHE A 3 21.52 1.84 1.65
N SER A 4 22.31 1.50 0.64
CA SER A 4 22.74 2.44 -0.40
C SER A 4 22.09 2.07 -1.71
N ILE A 5 21.46 3.04 -2.36
CA ILE A 5 20.87 2.89 -3.69
C ILE A 5 21.72 3.71 -4.65
N ARG A 6 22.15 3.11 -5.76
CA ARG A 6 22.77 3.87 -6.85
C ARG A 6 21.68 4.42 -7.74
N LEU A 7 21.80 5.70 -8.06
CA LEU A 7 20.90 6.42 -8.94
C LEU A 7 21.74 7.10 -10.01
N SER A 8 21.23 7.16 -11.23
CA SER A 8 21.66 8.12 -12.23
C SER A 8 21.38 9.56 -11.77
N GLU A 9 22.02 10.53 -12.42
CA GLU A 9 21.75 11.95 -12.14
C GLU A 9 20.29 12.34 -12.40
N GLU A 10 19.66 11.75 -13.42
CA GLU A 10 18.25 12.01 -13.75
C GLU A 10 17.30 11.46 -12.68
N GLU A 11 17.47 10.20 -12.27
CA GLU A 11 16.68 9.58 -11.20
C GLU A 11 16.83 10.36 -9.88
N LYS A 12 18.05 10.77 -9.55
CA LYS A 12 18.32 11.55 -8.33
C LYS A 12 17.65 12.92 -8.40
N LYS A 13 17.66 13.58 -9.55
CA LYS A 13 16.99 14.88 -9.74
C LYS A 13 15.47 14.75 -9.59
N LEU A 14 14.89 13.69 -10.16
CA LEU A 14 13.45 13.39 -10.03
C LEU A 14 13.07 13.07 -8.58
N ALA A 15 13.81 12.20 -7.91
CA ALA A 15 13.50 11.82 -6.54
C ALA A 15 13.69 13.00 -5.55
N ASN A 16 14.67 13.88 -5.80
CA ASN A 16 14.84 15.11 -5.02
C ASN A 16 13.71 16.12 -5.26
N SER A 17 13.21 16.28 -6.49
CA SER A 17 12.10 17.20 -6.74
C SER A 17 10.83 16.73 -6.03
N TYR A 18 10.54 15.42 -6.06
CA TYR A 18 9.46 14.82 -5.27
C TYR A 18 9.63 15.10 -3.77
N ALA A 19 10.79 14.75 -3.19
CA ALA A 19 11.05 14.95 -1.77
C ALA A 19 10.91 16.44 -1.35
N THR A 20 11.37 17.36 -2.21
CA THR A 20 11.27 18.82 -1.98
C THR A 20 9.82 19.29 -1.96
N VAL A 21 9.01 18.88 -2.94
CA VAL A 21 7.58 19.25 -3.02
C VAL A 21 6.80 18.74 -1.80
N HIS A 22 7.16 17.56 -1.30
CA HIS A 22 6.53 16.94 -0.14
C HIS A 22 7.16 17.35 1.20
N GLY A 23 8.20 18.20 1.21
CA GLY A 23 8.86 18.67 2.42
C GLY A 23 9.51 17.56 3.26
N ILE A 24 9.93 16.46 2.63
CA ILE A 24 10.53 15.28 3.28
C ILE A 24 11.95 15.03 2.80
N SER A 25 12.71 14.22 3.54
CA SER A 25 14.03 13.78 3.08
C SER A 25 13.92 12.78 1.93
N LEU A 26 14.97 12.70 1.10
CA LEU A 26 15.03 11.72 0.01
C LEU A 26 14.89 10.27 0.51
N GLY A 27 15.52 9.94 1.65
CA GLY A 27 15.41 8.62 2.27
C GLY A 27 14.00 8.31 2.77
N GLU A 28 13.30 9.32 3.31
CA GLU A 28 11.90 9.17 3.73
C GLU A 28 10.97 8.98 2.54
N ALA A 29 11.20 9.70 1.43
CA ALA A 29 10.45 9.50 0.19
C ALA A 29 10.57 8.06 -0.32
N PHE A 30 11.79 7.52 -0.37
CA PHE A 30 12.01 6.12 -0.76
C PHE A 30 11.37 5.13 0.21
N LYS A 31 11.47 5.39 1.52
CA LYS A 31 10.87 4.51 2.52
C LYS A 31 9.35 4.45 2.38
N ARG A 32 8.69 5.60 2.25
CA ARG A 32 7.24 5.69 2.05
C ARG A 32 6.81 4.99 0.78
N ALA A 33 7.44 5.32 -0.35
CA ALA A 33 7.11 4.71 -1.63
C ALA A 33 7.25 3.17 -1.61
N LEU A 34 8.25 2.64 -0.89
CA LEU A 34 8.41 1.19 -0.74
C LEU A 34 7.26 0.58 0.09
N PHE A 35 6.94 1.16 1.25
CA PHE A 35 5.88 0.62 2.10
C PHE A 35 4.49 0.77 1.48
N GLU A 36 4.23 1.89 0.81
CA GLU A 36 3.00 2.11 0.05
C GLU A 36 2.84 1.04 -1.05
N LYS A 37 3.92 0.72 -1.77
CA LYS A 37 3.87 -0.35 -2.77
C LYS A 37 3.60 -1.73 -2.16
N ILE A 38 4.18 -2.02 -0.99
CA ILE A 38 3.94 -3.27 -0.26
C ILE A 38 2.48 -3.34 0.22
N GLU A 39 1.94 -2.24 0.73
CA GLU A 39 0.55 -2.12 1.19
C GLU A 39 -0.42 -2.34 0.02
N ASP A 40 -0.20 -1.67 -1.12
CA ASP A 40 -1.01 -1.86 -2.34
C ASP A 40 -1.07 -3.34 -2.77
N GLU A 41 0.08 -4.02 -2.80
CA GLU A 41 0.15 -5.44 -3.18
C GLU A 41 -0.57 -6.34 -2.17
N PHE A 42 -0.44 -6.02 -0.87
CA PHE A 42 -1.12 -6.75 0.19
C PHE A 42 -2.64 -6.56 0.13
N ASP A 43 -3.11 -5.32 -0.03
CA ASP A 43 -4.53 -4.99 -0.14
C ASP A 43 -5.19 -5.69 -1.33
N VAL A 44 -4.50 -5.72 -2.48
CA VAL A 44 -4.97 -6.47 -3.65
C VAL A 44 -5.06 -7.96 -3.36
N SER A 45 -4.10 -8.55 -2.65
CA SER A 45 -4.15 -9.97 -2.27
C SER A 45 -5.36 -10.27 -1.38
N VAL A 46 -5.55 -9.48 -0.32
CA VAL A 46 -6.67 -9.64 0.61
C VAL A 46 -8.02 -9.47 -0.09
N ALA A 47 -8.13 -8.46 -0.97
CA ALA A 47 -9.35 -8.23 -1.75
C ALA A 47 -9.67 -9.41 -2.69
N ASN A 48 -8.65 -9.99 -3.34
CA ASN A 48 -8.83 -11.16 -4.20
C ASN A 48 -9.28 -12.39 -3.40
N GLU A 49 -8.68 -12.64 -2.24
CA GLU A 49 -9.07 -13.74 -1.34
C GLU A 49 -10.55 -13.61 -0.90
N ALA A 50 -10.94 -12.42 -0.43
CA ALA A 50 -12.32 -12.13 -0.04
C ALA A 50 -13.29 -12.29 -1.21
N TYR A 51 -12.90 -11.87 -2.42
CA TYR A 51 -13.71 -12.02 -3.61
C TYR A 51 -13.88 -13.49 -4.03
N GLU A 52 -12.82 -14.30 -3.95
CA GLU A 52 -12.91 -15.74 -4.20
C GLU A 52 -13.84 -16.44 -3.22
N GLU A 53 -13.77 -16.09 -1.92
CA GLU A 53 -14.67 -16.64 -0.91
C GLU A 53 -16.13 -16.28 -1.21
N TYR A 54 -16.40 -15.02 -1.55
CA TYR A 54 -17.72 -14.56 -1.97
C TYR A 54 -18.26 -15.34 -3.18
N LEU A 55 -17.41 -15.59 -4.19
CA LEU A 55 -17.78 -16.41 -5.34
C LEU A 55 -18.07 -17.87 -4.95
N LYS A 56 -17.25 -18.47 -4.08
CA LYS A 56 -17.43 -19.85 -3.58
C LYS A 56 -18.71 -20.01 -2.74
N ASN A 57 -19.11 -18.96 -2.02
CA ASN A 57 -20.38 -18.92 -1.26
C ASN A 57 -21.62 -18.66 -2.16
N GLY A 58 -21.45 -18.60 -3.48
CA GLY A 58 -22.55 -18.36 -4.41
C GLY A 58 -23.04 -16.91 -4.38
N LYS A 59 -22.14 -15.96 -4.10
CA LYS A 59 -22.41 -14.51 -4.12
C LYS A 59 -23.46 -14.08 -3.09
N LYS A 60 -23.51 -14.76 -1.95
CA LYS A 60 -24.40 -14.38 -0.85
C LYS A 60 -23.84 -13.17 -0.13
N SER A 61 -24.66 -12.14 0.02
CA SER A 61 -24.36 -11.03 0.91
C SER A 61 -24.65 -11.42 2.37
N ARG A 62 -23.99 -10.72 3.29
CA ARG A 62 -24.31 -10.73 4.71
C ARG A 62 -24.74 -9.33 5.17
N PRO A 63 -25.56 -9.21 6.23
CA PRO A 63 -25.88 -7.92 6.83
C PRO A 63 -24.63 -7.15 7.23
N ILE A 64 -24.63 -5.83 7.03
CA ILE A 64 -23.50 -4.96 7.41
C ILE A 64 -23.24 -4.96 8.92
N GLN A 65 -24.27 -5.25 9.73
CA GLN A 65 -24.16 -5.35 11.19
C GLN A 65 -23.12 -6.38 11.61
N GLU A 66 -23.04 -7.53 10.92
CA GLU A 66 -22.04 -8.57 11.24
C GLU A 66 -20.61 -8.05 11.06
N LEU A 67 -20.37 -7.20 10.06
CA LEU A 67 -19.06 -6.56 9.86
C LEU A 67 -18.74 -5.57 10.98
N TRP A 68 -19.71 -4.78 11.42
CA TRP A 68 -19.51 -3.83 12.52
C TRP A 68 -19.19 -4.54 13.84
N ASP A 69 -19.93 -5.61 14.15
CA ASP A 69 -19.68 -6.44 15.33
C ASP A 69 -18.27 -7.07 15.29
N GLU A 70 -17.80 -7.53 14.12
CA GLU A 70 -16.44 -8.05 13.91
C GLU A 70 -15.35 -6.98 14.10
N LEU A 71 -15.62 -5.75 13.67
CA LEU A 71 -14.70 -4.61 13.78
C LEU A 71 -14.77 -3.92 15.15
N GLY A 72 -15.73 -4.29 16.00
CA GLY A 72 -15.92 -3.70 17.32
C GLY A 72 -16.37 -2.24 17.29
N ILE A 73 -17.12 -1.84 16.26
CA ILE A 73 -17.64 -0.47 16.05
C ILE A 73 -19.16 -0.42 16.01
#